data_AF-U2RLV4-F1
#
_entry.id   AF-U2RLV4-F1
#
_cell.length_a   1.000
_cell.length_b   1.000
_cell.length_c   1.000
_cell.angle_alpha   90.00
_cell.angle_beta   90.00
_cell.angle_gamma   90.00
#
_symmetry.space_group_name_H-M   'P 1'
#
loop_
_entity.id
_entity.type
_entity.pdbx_description
1 polymer ?
#
loop_
_entity_poly.entity_id
_entity_poly.type
_entity_poly.pdbx_seq_one_letter_code
_entity_poly.pdbx_strand_id
1 'polypeptide(L)'
;MTVSGRFVALLALGVVPVVLLGGEAALAYAALGAWVVLCLLLGAIDLVLAASPRRVVLERSIPARVRLGAEAVSELFVTNTGRRTIRGTVRDAWEPSAGATPPRQALHLPAGERRRLTVALRPW
;
A
#
# COMPACT_ATOMS: atom_id res chain seq x y z
N MET A 1 -4.33 -1.72 5.51
CA MET A 1 -2.94 -2.14 5.76
C MET A 1 -2.71 -3.45 5.04
N THR A 2 -1.56 -3.63 4.41
CA THR A 2 -1.09 -4.95 4.01
C THR A 2 -0.20 -5.48 5.13
N VAL A 3 -0.47 -6.68 5.65
CA VAL A 3 0.44 -7.31 6.61
C VAL A 3 1.72 -7.67 5.87
N SER A 4 2.85 -7.09 6.28
CA SER A 4 4.14 -7.33 5.62
C SER A 4 4.76 -8.64 6.12
N GLY A 5 5.57 -9.30 5.29
CA GLY A 5 6.36 -10.47 5.72
C GLY A 5 7.28 -10.16 6.91
N ARG A 6 7.74 -8.90 7.05
CA ARG A 6 8.53 -8.45 8.21
C ARG A 6 7.73 -8.48 9.51
N PHE A 7 6.46 -8.09 9.46
CA PHE A 7 5.58 -8.14 10.63
C PHE A 7 5.31 -9.60 11.04
N VAL A 8 5.11 -10.49 10.07
CA VAL A 8 4.97 -11.93 10.33
C VAL A 8 6.25 -12.51 10.94
N ALA A 9 7.42 -12.16 10.41
CA ALA A 9 8.70 -12.58 10.97
C ALA A 9 8.92 -12.06 12.39
N LEU A 10 8.54 -10.80 12.67
CA LEU A 10 8.58 -10.23 14.02
C LEU A 10 7.70 -11.01 14.99
N LEU A 11 6.48 -11.35 14.58
CA LEU A 11 5.58 -12.17 15.39
C LEU A 11 6.18 -13.56 15.65
N ALA A 12 6.71 -14.21 14.60
CA ALA A 12 7.34 -15.53 14.69
C ALA A 12 8.60 -15.54 15.58
N LEU A 13 9.35 -14.45 15.64
CA LEU A 13 10.51 -14.30 16.53
C LEU A 13 10.12 -14.46 18.01
N GLY A 14 8.86 -14.23 18.36
CA GLY A 14 8.31 -14.46 19.71
C GLY A 14 8.40 -15.90 20.18
N VAL A 15 8.61 -16.87 19.27
CA VAL A 15 8.89 -18.26 19.65
C VAL A 15 10.16 -18.36 20.50
N VAL A 16 11.16 -17.51 20.25
CA VAL A 16 12.45 -17.56 20.96
C VAL A 16 12.27 -17.34 22.48
N PRO A 17 11.72 -16.22 22.97
CA PRO A 17 11.53 -16.04 24.41
C PRO A 17 10.55 -17.06 25.02
N VAL A 18 9.53 -17.51 24.28
CA VAL A 18 8.58 -18.53 24.77
C VAL A 18 9.28 -19.87 25.03
N VAL A 19 10.15 -20.31 24.11
CA VAL A 19 10.90 -21.56 24.27
C VAL A 19 11.95 -21.44 25.38
N LEU A 20 12.70 -20.33 25.42
CA LEU A 20 13.74 -20.11 26.43
C LEU A 20 13.17 -20.02 27.85
N LEU A 21 11.96 -19.48 28.02
CA LEU A 21 11.26 -19.37 29.30
C LEU A 21 10.29 -20.54 29.54
N GLY A 22 10.33 -21.58 28.69
CA GLY A 22 9.41 -22.72 28.69
C GLY A 22 9.55 -23.66 29.88
N GLY A 23 10.57 -23.49 30.73
CA GLY A 23 10.76 -24.28 31.95
C GLY A 23 9.63 -24.09 32.98
N GLU A 24 8.96 -22.95 32.94
CA GLU A 24 7.78 -22.65 33.77
C GLU A 24 6.64 -22.16 32.87
N ALA A 25 5.49 -22.85 32.92
CA ALA A 25 4.35 -22.52 32.07
C ALA A 25 3.90 -21.05 32.23
N ALA A 26 3.92 -20.52 33.46
CA ALA A 26 3.55 -19.14 33.73
C ALA A 26 4.47 -18.14 33.01
N LEU A 27 5.78 -18.38 33.01
CA LEU A 27 6.76 -17.51 32.32
C LEU A 27 6.60 -17.61 30.80
N ALA A 28 6.34 -18.80 30.25
CA ALA A 28 6.11 -19.00 28.83
C ALA A 28 4.86 -18.24 28.32
N TYR A 29 3.74 -18.33 29.04
CA TYR A 29 2.52 -17.60 28.70
C TYR A 29 2.68 -16.08 28.86
N ALA A 30 3.38 -15.64 29.90
CA ALA A 30 3.69 -14.22 30.08
C ALA A 30 4.55 -13.68 28.93
N ALA A 31 5.57 -14.43 28.50
CA ALA A 31 6.42 -14.09 27.37
C ALA A 31 5.63 -13.99 26.06
N LEU A 32 4.76 -14.97 25.78
CA LEU A 32 3.88 -14.95 24.62
C LEU A 32 2.97 -13.72 24.63
N GLY A 33 2.28 -13.49 25.75
CA GLY A 33 1.36 -12.35 25.90
C GLY A 33 2.07 -11.01 25.70
N ALA A 34 3.22 -10.82 26.35
CA ALA A 34 4.03 -9.62 26.21
C ALA A 34 4.49 -9.42 24.75
N TRP A 35 4.90 -10.49 24.06
CA TRP A 35 5.34 -10.41 22.67
C TRP A 35 4.22 -10.04 21.71
N VAL A 36 3.03 -10.63 21.88
CA VAL A 36 1.85 -10.29 21.10
C VAL A 36 1.45 -8.83 21.32
N VAL A 37 1.42 -8.38 22.57
CA VAL A 37 1.14 -6.97 22.90
C VAL A 37 2.16 -6.04 22.25
N LEU A 38 3.45 -6.37 22.32
CA LEU A 38 4.51 -5.60 21.65
C LEU A 38 4.27 -5.52 20.14
N CYS A 39 3.98 -6.64 19.48
CA CYS A 39 3.70 -6.67 18.04
C CYS A 39 2.48 -5.81 17.68
N LEU A 40 1.40 -5.91 18.48
CA LEU A 40 0.19 -5.10 18.27
C LEU A 40 0.46 -3.62 18.45
N LEU A 41 1.24 -3.22 19.46
CA LEU A 41 1.63 -1.83 19.69
C LEU A 41 2.46 -1.29 18.53
N LEU A 42 3.47 -2.03 18.08
CA LEU A 42 4.30 -1.63 16.94
C LEU A 42 3.48 -1.54 15.65
N GLY A 43 2.55 -2.49 15.42
CA GLY A 43 1.64 -2.45 14.28
C GLY A 43 0.66 -1.28 14.34
N ALA A 44 0.15 -0.93 15.53
CA ALA A 44 -0.69 0.24 15.73
C ALA A 44 0.08 1.54 15.48
N ILE A 45 1.32 1.64 15.96
CA ILE A 45 2.20 2.78 15.69
C ILE A 45 2.44 2.91 14.18
N ASP A 46 2.79 1.83 13.49
CA ASP A 46 2.95 1.81 12.03
C ASP A 46 1.68 2.31 11.31
N LEU A 47 0.51 1.80 11.69
CA LEU A 47 -0.78 2.23 11.14
C LEU A 47 -1.04 3.71 11.38
N VAL A 48 -0.83 4.17 12.61
CA VAL A 48 -1.08 5.55 13.02
C VAL A 48 -0.11 6.48 12.31
N LEU A 49 1.11 6.06 11.97
CA LEU A 49 2.11 6.84 11.24
C LEU A 49 1.97 6.74 9.72
N ALA A 50 1.29 5.73 9.19
CA ALA A 50 1.09 5.56 7.75
C ALA A 50 0.31 6.73 7.13
N ALA A 51 0.57 7.03 5.85
CA ALA A 51 -0.23 7.99 5.11
C ALA A 51 -1.63 7.40 4.82
N SER A 52 -2.68 8.22 5.00
CA SER A 52 -4.07 7.75 4.82
C SER A 52 -4.49 7.79 3.36
N PRO A 53 -4.85 6.64 2.74
CA PRO A 53 -5.36 6.62 1.36
C PRO A 53 -6.67 7.39 1.19
N ARG A 54 -7.44 7.58 2.28
CA ARG A 54 -8.69 8.35 2.27
C ARG A 54 -8.47 9.85 2.02
N ARG A 55 -7.23 10.31 2.12
CA ARG A 55 -6.80 11.69 1.82
C ARG A 55 -6.21 11.82 0.41
N VAL A 56 -6.49 10.86 -0.47
CA VAL A 56 -6.09 10.92 -1.87
C VAL A 56 -7.29 11.29 -2.71
N VAL A 57 -7.15 12.34 -3.51
CA VAL A 57 -8.13 12.74 -4.52
C VAL A 57 -7.61 12.29 -5.88
N LEU A 58 -8.48 11.64 -6.65
CA LEU A 58 -8.20 11.13 -7.98
C LEU A 58 -9.05 11.89 -9.00
N GLU A 59 -8.41 12.44 -10.01
CA GLU A 59 -9.08 13.04 -11.17
C GLU A 59 -8.55 12.36 -12.43
N ARG A 60 -9.45 11.93 -13.32
CA ARG A 60 -9.09 11.29 -14.58
C ARG A 60 -9.44 12.20 -15.74
N SER A 61 -8.48 12.40 -16.65
CA SER A 61 -8.68 13.02 -17.95
C SER A 61 -8.41 11.98 -19.03
N ILE A 62 -9.37 11.77 -19.92
CA ILE A 62 -9.28 10.82 -21.03
C ILE A 62 -10.06 11.39 -22.22
N PRO A 63 -9.62 11.16 -23.47
CA PRO A 63 -10.41 11.55 -24.64
C PRO A 63 -11.83 10.98 -24.58
N ALA A 64 -12.83 11.82 -24.88
CA ALA A 64 -14.23 11.38 -24.91
C ALA A 64 -14.53 10.38 -26.02
N ARG A 65 -13.72 10.39 -27.10
CA ARG A 65 -13.81 9.48 -28.24
C ARG A 65 -12.40 9.20 -28.77
N VAL A 66 -12.19 7.98 -29.25
CA VAL A 66 -10.98 7.55 -29.97
C VAL A 66 -11.41 6.78 -31.22
N ARG A 67 -10.59 6.82 -32.28
CA ARG A 67 -10.84 6.01 -33.48
C ARG A 67 -10.51 4.54 -33.17
N LEU A 68 -11.21 3.62 -33.83
CA LEU A 68 -10.90 2.19 -33.71
C LEU A 68 -9.43 1.93 -34.10
N GLY A 69 -8.70 1.20 -33.26
CA GLY A 69 -7.27 0.92 -33.45
C GLY A 69 -6.30 2.07 -33.17
N ALA A 70 -6.80 3.26 -32.79
CA ALA A 70 -5.94 4.38 -32.41
C ALA A 70 -5.61 4.34 -30.90
N GLU A 71 -4.41 4.80 -30.56
CA GLU A 71 -3.99 4.96 -29.17
C GLU A 71 -4.75 6.11 -28.51
N ALA A 72 -5.22 5.90 -27.28
CA ALA A 72 -5.75 6.94 -26.40
C ALA A 72 -4.84 7.12 -25.19
N VAL A 73 -4.71 8.35 -24.69
CA VAL A 73 -3.92 8.64 -23.50
C VAL A 73 -4.86 8.94 -22.34
N SER A 74 -4.78 8.16 -21.26
CA SER A 74 -5.43 8.43 -19.98
C SER A 74 -4.45 9.11 -19.05
N GLU A 75 -4.81 10.27 -18.53
CA GLU A 75 -4.08 10.97 -17.48
C GLU A 75 -4.84 10.80 -16.15
N LEU A 76 -4.15 10.31 -15.13
CA LEU A 76 -4.65 10.21 -13.77
C LEU A 76 -3.88 11.18 -12.88
N PHE A 77 -4.57 12.20 -12.37
CA PHE A 77 -4.03 13.12 -11.39
C PHE A 77 -4.30 12.58 -9.98
N VAL A 78 -3.23 12.31 -9.25
CA VAL A 78 -3.26 11.80 -7.88
C VAL A 78 -2.82 12.94 -6.96
N THR A 79 -3.74 13.44 -6.13
CA THR A 79 -3.49 14.54 -5.20
C THR A 79 -3.50 14.04 -3.76
N ASN A 80 -2.46 14.32 -3.00
CA ASN A 80 -2.40 14.02 -1.58
C ASN A 80 -2.84 15.24 -0.76
N THR A 81 -4.07 15.21 -0.27
CA THR A 81 -4.61 16.26 0.62
C THR A 81 -4.28 15.99 2.09
N GLY A 82 -3.51 14.94 2.37
CA GLY A 82 -3.04 14.57 3.69
C GLY A 82 -1.73 15.26 4.09
N ARG A 83 -1.32 15.01 5.32
CA ARG A 83 -0.10 15.60 5.94
C ARG A 83 1.15 14.73 5.80
N ARG A 84 1.05 13.54 5.22
CA ARG A 84 2.13 12.55 5.16
C ARG A 84 2.41 12.13 3.73
N THR A 85 3.69 11.92 3.42
CA THR A 85 4.13 11.43 2.12
C THR A 85 3.63 10.03 1.85
N ILE A 86 3.03 9.82 0.68
CA ILE A 86 2.64 8.52 0.16
C ILE A 86 3.77 7.98 -0.72
N ARG A 87 4.24 6.78 -0.40
CA ARG A 87 5.20 6.03 -1.22
C ARG A 87 4.56 4.69 -1.56
N GLY A 88 4.41 4.39 -2.83
CA GLY A 88 3.72 3.17 -3.22
C GLY A 88 3.70 2.96 -4.73
N THR A 89 2.76 2.12 -5.15
CA THR A 89 2.48 1.88 -6.57
C THR A 89 1.01 2.16 -6.82
N VAL A 90 0.71 2.80 -7.95
CA VAL A 90 -0.65 3.00 -8.42
C VAL A 90 -0.90 2.03 -9.55
N ARG A 91 -2.02 1.32 -9.49
CA ARG A 91 -2.55 0.49 -10.57
C ARG A 91 -3.84 1.14 -11.03
N ASP A 92 -3.88 1.57 -12.28
CA ASP A 92 -5.06 2.25 -12.84
C ASP A 92 -6.23 1.29 -13.12
N ALA A 93 -5.95 -0.01 -13.09
CA ALA A 93 -6.92 -1.10 -13.11
C ALA A 93 -7.89 -1.11 -14.31
N TRP A 94 -7.44 -0.59 -15.46
CA TRP A 94 -8.10 -0.81 -16.74
C TRP A 94 -8.30 -2.30 -17.04
N GLU A 95 -9.40 -2.59 -17.73
CA GLU A 95 -9.68 -3.92 -18.28
C GLU A 95 -8.60 -4.35 -19.29
N PRO A 96 -8.38 -5.66 -19.48
CA PRO A 96 -7.36 -6.17 -20.41
C PRO A 96 -7.55 -5.69 -21.85
N SER A 97 -8.79 -5.54 -22.32
CA SER A 97 -9.15 -5.03 -23.65
C SER A 97 -8.65 -3.62 -23.92
N ALA A 98 -8.47 -2.79 -22.88
CA ALA A 98 -7.98 -1.42 -23.05
C ALA A 98 -6.48 -1.34 -23.42
N GLY A 99 -5.72 -2.44 -23.33
CA GLY A 99 -4.29 -2.45 -23.70
C GLY A 99 -3.42 -1.51 -22.86
N ALA A 100 -3.80 -1.26 -21.60
CA ALA A 100 -3.23 -0.22 -20.75
C ALA A 100 -1.74 -0.43 -20.42
N THR A 101 -0.89 0.53 -20.80
CA THR A 101 0.57 0.46 -20.61
C THR A 101 1.15 1.80 -20.11
N PRO A 102 1.95 1.82 -19.02
CA PRO A 102 2.18 0.72 -18.08
C PRO A 102 0.99 0.56 -17.10
N PRO A 103 0.62 -0.67 -16.71
CA PRO A 103 -0.53 -0.94 -15.85
C PRO A 103 -0.28 -0.58 -14.38
N ARG A 104 0.98 -0.46 -13.96
CA ARG A 104 1.41 -0.08 -12.62
C ARG A 104 2.54 0.94 -12.69
N GLN A 105 2.50 1.95 -11.85
CA GLN A 105 3.50 3.02 -11.80
C GLN A 105 3.91 3.28 -10.36
N ALA A 106 5.22 3.47 -10.13
CA ALA A 106 5.72 3.88 -8.83
C ALA A 106 5.28 5.32 -8.54
N LEU A 107 4.92 5.60 -7.29
CA LEU A 107 4.42 6.89 -6.85
C LEU A 107 5.17 7.33 -5.59
N HIS A 108 5.81 8.50 -5.70
CA HIS A 108 6.29 9.29 -4.57
C HIS A 108 5.52 10.60 -4.54
N LEU A 109 4.63 10.73 -3.56
CA LEU A 109 3.64 11.81 -3.48
C LEU A 109 3.73 12.49 -2.09
N PRO A 110 4.51 13.57 -1.97
CA PRO A 110 4.60 14.37 -0.75
C PRO A 110 3.23 14.92 -0.30
N ALA A 111 3.18 15.40 0.94
CA ALA A 111 1.99 16.03 1.50
C ALA A 111 1.62 17.31 0.72
N GLY A 112 0.34 17.48 0.39
CA GLY A 112 -0.15 18.66 -0.34
C GLY A 112 0.18 18.67 -1.84
N GLU A 113 0.91 17.68 -2.35
CA GLU A 113 1.33 17.66 -3.75
C GLU A 113 0.39 16.86 -4.66
N ARG A 114 0.54 17.08 -5.97
CA ARG A 114 -0.11 16.32 -7.04
C ARG A 114 0.93 15.64 -7.92
N ARG A 115 0.62 14.44 -8.43
CA ARG A 115 1.36 13.76 -9.49
C ARG A 115 0.42 13.38 -10.62
N ARG A 116 0.90 13.51 -11.85
CA ARG A 116 0.21 13.02 -13.04
C ARG A 116 0.82 11.67 -13.41
N LEU A 117 -0.04 10.67 -13.57
CA LEU A 117 0.31 9.37 -14.12
C LEU A 117 -0.32 9.27 -15.51
N THR A 118 0.46 8.82 -16.48
CA THR A 118 0.01 8.71 -17.88
C THR A 118 -0.03 7.25 -18.27
N VAL A 119 -1.13 6.81 -18.87
CA VAL A 119 -1.35 5.44 -19.34
C VAL A 119 -1.77 5.51 -20.80
N ALA A 120 -1.01 4.84 -21.68
CA ALA A 120 -1.42 4.63 -23.05
C ALA A 120 -2.41 3.46 -23.11
N LEU A 121 -3.51 3.66 -23.83
CA LEU A 121 -4.57 2.68 -24.07
C LEU A 121 -4.56 2.31 -25.55
N ARG A 122 -4.54 1.01 -25.84
CA ARG A 122 -4.55 0.45 -27.20
C ARG A 122 -5.66 -0.60 -27.29
N PRO A 123 -6.93 -0.16 -27.45
CA PRO A 123 -8.05 -1.07 -27.55
C PRO A 123 -7.96 -1.93 -28.82
N TRP A 124 -8.37 -3.19 -28.72
CA TRP A 124 -8.39 -4.17 -29.82
C TRP A 124 -9.78 -4.80 -29.97
#